data_AF-A0A8C2Y842-F1
#
_entry.id   AF-A0A8C2Y842-F1
#
_cell.length_a   1.000
_cell.length_b   1.000
_cell.length_c   1.000
_cell.angle_alpha   90.00
_cell.angle_beta   90.00
_cell.angle_gamma   90.00
#
_symmetry.space_group_name_H-M   'P 1'
#
loop_
_entity.id
_entity.type
_entity.pdbx_description
1 polymer ?
#
loop_
_entity_poly.entity_id
_entity_poly.type
_entity_poly.pdbx_seq_one_letter_code
_entity_poly.pdbx_strand_id
1 'polypeptide(L)'
;MAPWVWGRSPRPRCLPPLSSPLPPSWAVVQGRVYYFNHITNASQWERPSGGGSGRNGPGEPMKVRCSHLLVKHNQSRRPSSWRQEKITRTKDEALELINGYIQKIKSGEEDFESLASQFSDCSSAKAGGDLGAFGRGQMQKPFEDASFALRAGEMSGPVFTESGIHIILRTE
;
A
#
# COMPACT_ATOMS: atom_id res chain seq x y z
N MET A 1 -52.63 -20.72 -2.19
CA MET A 1 -52.15 -21.25 -3.48
C MET A 1 -50.77 -20.67 -3.74
N ALA A 2 -49.77 -21.56 -3.84
CA ALA A 2 -48.40 -21.49 -4.42
C ALA A 2 -47.54 -20.20 -4.41
N PRO A 3 -46.19 -20.32 -4.36
CA PRO A 3 -45.32 -19.44 -3.57
C PRO A 3 -44.31 -18.59 -4.38
N TRP A 4 -43.64 -17.73 -3.63
CA TRP A 4 -42.55 -16.81 -3.98
C TRP A 4 -41.33 -17.51 -4.62
N VAL A 5 -40.82 -16.97 -5.73
CA VAL A 5 -39.54 -17.39 -6.34
C VAL A 5 -38.50 -16.29 -6.20
N TRP A 6 -37.45 -16.55 -5.43
CA TRP A 6 -36.25 -15.74 -5.31
C TRP A 6 -35.27 -16.03 -6.46
N GLY A 7 -34.76 -14.97 -7.08
CA GLY A 7 -33.72 -15.03 -8.11
C GLY A 7 -32.41 -15.64 -7.59
N ARG A 8 -31.86 -16.58 -8.35
CA ARG A 8 -30.64 -17.33 -8.01
C ARG A 8 -29.38 -16.45 -8.11
N SER A 9 -28.63 -16.37 -7.02
CA SER A 9 -27.20 -16.02 -7.03
C SER A 9 -26.39 -17.12 -7.73
N PRO A 10 -25.34 -16.79 -8.52
CA PRO A 10 -24.43 -17.80 -9.05
C PRO A 10 -23.57 -18.37 -7.92
N ARG A 11 -23.61 -19.69 -7.76
CA ARG A 11 -22.81 -20.44 -6.78
C ARG A 11 -21.31 -20.33 -7.10
N PRO A 12 -20.42 -20.38 -6.09
CA PRO A 12 -18.99 -20.50 -6.34
C PRO A 12 -18.71 -21.83 -7.06
N ARG A 13 -17.89 -21.75 -8.11
CA ARG A 13 -17.50 -22.88 -8.96
C ARG A 13 -16.67 -23.83 -8.11
N CYS A 14 -17.23 -25.00 -7.75
CA CYS A 14 -16.50 -26.06 -7.07
C CYS A 14 -15.29 -26.48 -7.90
N LEU A 15 -14.10 -26.49 -7.30
CA LEU A 15 -12.94 -27.20 -7.84
C LEU A 15 -13.23 -28.71 -7.85
N PRO A 16 -12.74 -29.46 -8.85
CA PRO A 16 -12.98 -30.90 -8.91
C PRO A 16 -12.33 -31.60 -7.71
N PRO A 17 -12.92 -32.70 -7.19
CA PRO A 17 -12.35 -33.44 -6.07
C PRO A 17 -11.03 -34.09 -6.49
N LEU A 18 -9.98 -33.88 -5.69
CA LEU A 18 -8.67 -34.51 -5.83
C LEU A 18 -8.83 -36.04 -5.68
N SER A 19 -8.53 -36.79 -6.74
CA SER A 19 -8.84 -38.20 -6.88
C SER A 19 -7.84 -39.18 -6.23
N SER A 20 -7.04 -38.78 -5.24
CA SER A 20 -6.18 -39.73 -4.48
C SER A 20 -5.77 -39.16 -3.11
N PRO A 21 -5.81 -39.96 -2.02
CA PRO A 21 -5.26 -39.54 -0.72
C PRO A 21 -3.72 -39.50 -0.77
N LEU A 22 -3.14 -38.54 -0.05
CA LEU A 22 -1.68 -38.35 0.05
C LEU A 22 -1.03 -39.54 0.78
N PRO A 23 0.23 -39.91 0.45
CA PRO A 23 0.95 -40.98 1.15
C PRO A 23 1.15 -40.66 2.65
N PRO A 24 1.41 -41.66 3.52
CA PRO A 24 1.42 -41.52 4.98
C PRO A 24 2.43 -40.52 5.57
N SER A 25 3.32 -39.95 4.75
CA SER A 25 4.37 -39.01 5.14
C SER A 25 4.18 -37.59 4.58
N TRP A 26 3.01 -37.25 4.03
CA TRP A 26 2.75 -35.94 3.39
C TRP A 26 1.55 -35.23 4.04
N ALA A 27 1.75 -33.97 4.45
CA ALA A 27 0.70 -33.06 4.91
C ALA A 27 0.71 -31.79 4.06
N VAL A 28 -0.48 -31.26 3.71
CA VAL A 28 -0.61 -29.94 3.09
C VAL A 28 -0.59 -28.90 4.21
N VAL A 29 0.51 -28.18 4.36
CA VAL A 29 0.53 -26.93 5.12
C VAL A 29 0.32 -25.81 4.11
N GLN A 30 -0.89 -25.23 4.05
CA GLN A 30 -1.20 -24.13 3.14
C GLN A 30 -0.56 -22.82 3.62
N GLY A 31 0.76 -22.69 3.47
CA GLY A 31 1.43 -21.39 3.49
C GLY A 31 1.43 -20.82 2.08
N ARG A 32 0.58 -19.82 1.80
CA ARG A 32 0.76 -19.01 0.59
C ARG A 32 2.10 -18.28 0.73
N VAL A 33 3.02 -18.50 -0.20
CA VAL A 33 4.25 -17.71 -0.31
C VAL A 33 3.86 -16.27 -0.59
N TYR A 34 4.41 -15.32 0.16
CA TYR A 34 4.27 -13.88 -0.11
C TYR A 34 5.64 -13.26 -0.33
N TYR A 35 5.67 -12.13 -1.03
CA TYR A 35 6.88 -11.36 -1.32
C TYR A 35 6.82 -10.05 -0.55
N PHE A 36 7.91 -9.70 0.11
CA PHE A 36 8.04 -8.47 0.90
C PHE A 36 9.22 -7.63 0.41
N ASN A 37 8.98 -6.36 0.13
CA ASN A 37 10.01 -5.40 -0.22
C ASN A 37 10.40 -4.62 1.05
N HIS A 38 11.63 -4.81 1.54
CA HIS A 38 12.11 -4.17 2.78
C HIS A 38 12.41 -2.67 2.63
N ILE A 39 12.41 -2.13 1.41
CA ILE A 39 12.62 -0.70 1.14
C ILE A 39 11.27 0.02 1.16
N THR A 40 10.27 -0.54 0.48
CA THR A 40 8.93 0.07 0.35
C THR A 40 7.94 -0.44 1.40
N ASN A 41 8.30 -1.44 2.19
CA ASN A 41 7.43 -2.21 3.09
C ASN A 41 6.18 -2.79 2.41
N ALA A 42 6.18 -2.91 1.07
CA ALA A 42 5.08 -3.51 0.33
C ALA A 42 5.10 -5.04 0.49
N SER A 43 3.90 -5.61 0.62
CA SER A 43 3.66 -7.05 0.59
C SER A 43 2.65 -7.42 -0.50
N GLN A 44 2.95 -8.49 -1.25
CA GLN A 44 2.11 -9.00 -2.33
C GLN A 44 2.20 -10.53 -2.45
N TRP A 45 1.16 -11.15 -3.02
CA TRP A 45 1.09 -12.61 -3.22
C TRP A 45 1.74 -13.04 -4.54
N GLU A 46 1.59 -12.21 -5.57
CA GLU A 46 2.16 -12.44 -6.89
C GLU A 46 3.68 -12.25 -6.83
N ARG A 47 4.43 -13.12 -7.52
CA ARG A 47 5.87 -12.94 -7.64
C ARG A 47 6.17 -11.61 -8.32
N PRO A 48 6.99 -10.72 -7.74
CA PRO A 48 7.41 -9.52 -8.44
C PRO A 48 8.18 -9.95 -9.69
N SER A 49 7.77 -9.45 -10.85
CA SER A 49 8.51 -9.64 -12.10
C SER A 49 9.90 -9.05 -11.92
N GLY A 50 10.91 -9.91 -11.90
CA GLY A 50 12.31 -9.52 -11.71
C GLY A 50 12.81 -8.73 -12.92
N GLY A 51 12.68 -7.41 -12.88
CA GLY A 51 13.58 -6.52 -13.60
C GLY A 51 14.92 -6.46 -12.87
N GLY A 52 15.62 -7.59 -12.72
CA GLY A 52 16.85 -7.72 -11.96
C GLY A 52 18.04 -8.06 -12.84
N SER A 53 18.74 -7.03 -13.32
CA SER A 53 20.17 -7.02 -13.70
C SER A 53 20.66 -8.07 -14.71
N GLY A 54 20.43 -7.78 -16.00
CA GLY A 54 21.46 -7.93 -17.02
C GLY A 54 21.99 -6.54 -17.34
N ARG A 55 23.31 -6.36 -17.36
CA ARG A 55 23.99 -5.11 -17.74
C ARG A 55 23.30 -4.47 -18.97
N ASN A 56 22.84 -3.22 -18.84
CA ASN A 56 22.10 -2.40 -19.83
C ASN A 56 20.55 -2.39 -19.73
N GLY A 57 19.99 -1.87 -18.62
CA GLY A 57 18.65 -1.26 -18.57
C GLY A 57 18.78 0.26 -18.42
N PRO A 58 17.79 1.08 -18.85
CA PRO A 58 17.89 2.54 -18.73
C PRO A 58 18.12 2.89 -17.26
N GLY A 59 19.05 3.81 -17.00
CA GLY A 59 19.42 4.20 -15.63
C GLY A 59 18.19 4.53 -14.79
N GLU A 60 18.32 4.35 -13.47
CA GLU A 60 17.30 4.74 -12.51
C GLU A 60 16.75 6.14 -12.87
N PRO A 61 15.41 6.32 -12.91
CA PRO A 61 14.84 7.55 -13.44
C PRO A 61 15.38 8.76 -12.68
N MET A 62 15.72 9.85 -13.39
CA MET A 62 16.22 11.06 -12.73
C MET A 62 15.19 11.70 -11.79
N LYS A 63 13.90 11.49 -12.06
CA LYS A 63 12.78 11.95 -11.25
C LYS A 63 11.66 10.91 -11.24
N VAL A 64 10.91 10.86 -10.15
CA VAL A 64 9.68 10.08 -10.00
C VAL A 64 8.55 11.01 -9.60
N ARG A 65 7.31 10.67 -9.95
CA ARG A 65 6.12 11.36 -9.43
C ARG A 65 5.40 10.45 -8.45
N CYS A 66 5.07 10.97 -7.29
CA CYS A 66 4.36 10.20 -6.28
C CYS A 66 3.25 11.00 -5.62
N SER A 67 2.18 10.29 -5.27
CA SER A 67 1.18 10.75 -4.32
C SER A 67 1.43 10.09 -2.97
N HIS A 68 1.05 10.76 -1.88
CA HIS A 68 1.16 10.18 -0.55
C HIS A 68 -0.05 10.46 0.35
N LEU A 69 -0.26 9.56 1.32
CA LEU A 69 -1.15 9.75 2.45
C LEU A 69 -0.29 9.75 3.72
N LEU A 70 -0.24 10.89 4.42
CA LEU A 70 0.52 11.06 5.65
C LEU A 70 -0.41 11.00 6.86
N VAL A 71 -0.12 10.13 7.82
CA VAL A 71 -0.69 10.18 9.17
C VAL A 71 0.39 10.60 10.15
N LYS A 72 0.19 11.74 10.81
CA LYS A 72 1.08 12.23 11.86
C LYS A 72 0.73 11.63 13.21
N HIS A 73 1.69 11.69 14.13
CA HIS A 73 1.56 11.29 15.53
C HIS A 73 2.23 12.32 16.45
N ASN A 74 2.07 12.15 17.75
CA ASN A 74 2.60 13.05 18.78
C ASN A 74 4.14 13.24 18.73
N GLN A 75 4.88 12.24 18.25
CA GLN A 75 6.33 12.30 18.01
C GLN A 75 6.74 12.82 16.62
N SER A 76 5.81 13.22 15.75
CA SER A 76 6.16 13.80 14.45
C SER A 76 6.81 15.17 14.63
N ARG A 77 7.77 15.53 13.77
CA ARG A 77 8.53 16.80 13.83
C ARG A 77 7.66 18.06 13.96
N ARG A 78 6.43 18.00 13.42
CA ARG A 78 5.42 19.05 13.53
C ARG A 78 4.05 18.38 13.74
N PRO A 79 3.62 18.11 14.99
CA PRO A 79 2.40 17.36 15.32
C PRO A 79 1.15 18.25 15.20
N SER A 80 0.95 18.79 14.00
CA SER A 80 -0.12 19.71 13.63
C SER A 80 -0.36 19.62 12.12
N SER A 81 -1.62 19.66 11.69
CA SER A 81 -2.02 19.64 10.27
C SER A 81 -3.20 20.58 10.04
N TRP A 82 -3.63 20.68 8.78
CA TRP A 82 -4.86 21.41 8.43
C TRP A 82 -6.13 20.75 8.98
N ARG A 83 -6.06 19.45 9.30
CA ARG A 83 -7.17 18.68 9.88
C ARG A 83 -7.26 18.80 11.38
N GLN A 84 -6.10 18.97 12.04
CA GLN A 84 -6.00 18.96 13.48
C GLN A 84 -4.84 19.84 13.94
N GLU A 85 -5.14 20.90 14.68
CA GLU A 85 -4.16 21.87 15.17
C GLU A 85 -3.11 21.21 16.08
N LYS A 86 -3.53 20.33 16.99
CA LYS A 86 -2.66 19.58 17.90
C LYS A 86 -2.93 18.08 17.80
N ILE A 87 -1.98 17.34 17.25
CA ILE A 87 -2.07 15.89 17.04
C ILE A 87 -1.53 15.16 18.27
N THR A 88 -2.41 14.44 18.96
CA THR A 88 -2.10 13.72 20.21
C THR A 88 -1.95 12.21 20.05
N ARG A 89 -2.44 11.65 18.92
CA ARG A 89 -2.40 10.21 18.66
C ARG A 89 -0.97 9.67 18.71
N THR A 90 -0.83 8.45 19.21
CA THR A 90 0.44 7.75 19.32
C THR A 90 0.93 7.27 17.95
N LYS A 91 2.19 6.85 17.89
CA LYS A 91 2.76 6.25 16.67
C LYS A 91 2.03 4.95 16.28
N ASP A 92 1.59 4.18 17.26
CA ASP A 92 0.90 2.90 17.03
C ASP A 92 -0.52 3.14 16.48
N GLU A 93 -1.27 4.09 17.05
CA GLU A 93 -2.58 4.52 16.51
C GLU A 93 -2.44 5.05 15.07
N ALA A 94 -1.37 5.81 14.78
CA ALA A 94 -1.08 6.25 13.42
C ALA A 94 -0.79 5.08 12.47
N LEU A 95 -0.09 4.04 12.94
CA LEU A 95 0.20 2.83 12.17
C LEU A 95 -1.08 2.01 11.91
N GLU A 96 -1.96 1.90 12.89
CA GLU A 96 -3.27 1.25 12.75
C GLU A 96 -4.13 1.96 11.68
N LEU A 97 -4.18 3.29 11.69
CA LEU A 97 -4.87 4.08 10.67
C LEU A 97 -4.28 3.81 9.27
N ILE A 98 -2.95 3.84 9.14
CA ILE A 98 -2.25 3.56 7.88
C ILE A 98 -2.57 2.16 7.37
N ASN A 99 -2.52 1.15 8.24
CA ASN A 99 -2.85 -0.22 7.88
C ASN A 99 -4.31 -0.36 7.45
N GLY A 100 -5.24 0.31 8.13
CA GLY A 100 -6.65 0.37 7.75
C GLY A 100 -6.85 0.97 6.35
N TYR A 101 -6.18 2.07 6.04
CA TYR A 101 -6.22 2.68 4.71
C TYR A 101 -5.64 1.76 3.64
N ILE A 102 -4.50 1.10 3.90
CA ILE A 102 -3.92 0.11 2.97
C ILE A 102 -4.92 -1.01 2.68
N GLN A 103 -5.62 -1.53 3.70
CA GLN A 103 -6.61 -2.59 3.49
C GLN A 103 -7.78 -2.12 2.62
N LYS A 104 -8.33 -0.93 2.87
CA LYS A 104 -9.42 -0.36 2.07
C LYS A 104 -9.03 -0.12 0.61
N ILE A 105 -7.79 0.33 0.37
CA ILE A 105 -7.27 0.52 -0.99
C ILE A 105 -7.08 -0.83 -1.68
N LYS A 106 -6.49 -1.81 -0.99
CA LYS A 106 -6.24 -3.14 -1.55
C LYS A 106 -7.53 -3.94 -1.81
N SER A 107 -8.58 -3.71 -1.02
CA SER A 107 -9.89 -4.33 -1.24
C SER A 107 -10.70 -3.65 -2.35
N GLY A 108 -10.31 -2.44 -2.77
CA GLY A 108 -11.06 -1.62 -3.71
C GLY A 108 -12.30 -0.95 -3.09
N GLU A 109 -12.39 -0.88 -1.76
CA GLU A 109 -13.47 -0.16 -1.06
C GLU A 109 -13.34 1.35 -1.21
N GLU A 110 -12.11 1.86 -1.26
CA GLU A 110 -11.78 3.28 -1.34
C GLU A 110 -10.58 3.51 -2.27
N ASP A 111 -10.61 4.61 -3.01
CA ASP A 111 -9.49 5.04 -3.85
C ASP A 111 -8.40 5.75 -3.02
N PHE A 112 -7.14 5.59 -3.43
CA PHE A 112 -6.00 6.24 -2.78
C PHE A 112 -6.19 7.76 -2.69
N GLU A 113 -6.61 8.38 -3.80
CA GLU A 113 -6.79 9.83 -3.93
C GLU A 113 -7.86 10.35 -2.95
N SER A 114 -8.96 9.62 -2.82
CA SER A 114 -10.07 9.93 -1.92
C SER A 114 -9.63 9.88 -0.46
N LEU A 115 -8.89 8.84 -0.07
CA LEU A 115 -8.37 8.72 1.30
C LEU A 115 -7.29 9.78 1.58
N ALA A 116 -6.39 10.04 0.64
CA ALA A 116 -5.36 11.06 0.79
C ALA A 116 -5.98 12.45 0.97
N SER A 117 -7.02 12.77 0.18
CA SER A 117 -7.71 14.06 0.27
C SER A 117 -8.42 14.27 1.60
N GLN A 118 -9.05 13.21 2.14
CA GLN A 118 -9.84 13.30 3.36
C GLN A 118 -9.01 13.19 4.64
N PHE A 119 -7.98 12.33 4.62
CA PHE A 119 -7.31 11.87 5.84
C PHE A 119 -5.83 12.27 5.95
N SER A 120 -5.18 12.71 4.86
CA SER A 120 -3.76 13.08 4.93
C SER A 120 -3.54 14.34 5.76
N ASP A 121 -2.59 14.27 6.69
CA ASP A 121 -2.11 15.39 7.51
C ASP A 121 -1.10 16.30 6.76
N CYS A 122 -0.91 16.06 5.46
CA CYS A 122 -0.12 16.91 4.57
C CYS A 122 -1.00 17.90 3.80
N SER A 123 -0.45 19.06 3.43
CA SER A 123 -1.15 20.04 2.60
C SER A 123 -1.36 19.57 1.15
N SER A 124 -0.70 18.51 0.71
CA SER A 124 -0.94 17.84 -0.58
C SER A 124 -2.31 17.15 -0.65
N ALA A 125 -3.02 16.99 0.49
CA ALA A 125 -4.38 16.47 0.53
C ALA A 125 -5.32 17.18 -0.46
N LYS A 126 -5.15 18.50 -0.65
CA LYS A 126 -5.94 19.30 -1.62
C LYS A 126 -5.78 18.88 -3.09
N ALA A 127 -4.74 18.09 -3.39
CA ALA A 127 -4.41 17.58 -4.71
C ALA A 127 -4.34 16.05 -4.70
N GLY A 128 -5.18 15.38 -3.89
CA GLY A 128 -5.20 13.92 -3.87
C GLY A 128 -3.94 13.28 -3.28
N GLY A 129 -3.12 14.05 -2.57
CA GLY A 129 -1.82 13.62 -2.07
C GLY A 129 -0.68 13.77 -3.08
N ASP A 130 -0.90 14.29 -4.29
CA ASP A 130 0.15 14.49 -5.30
C ASP A 130 1.25 15.44 -4.79
N LEU A 131 2.50 15.00 -4.88
CA LEU A 131 3.68 15.79 -4.55
C LEU A 131 4.39 16.34 -5.79
N GLY A 132 3.89 16.00 -6.98
CA GLY A 132 4.57 16.30 -8.24
C GLY A 132 5.83 15.46 -8.43
N ALA A 133 6.59 15.78 -9.49
CA ALA A 133 7.83 15.07 -9.82
C ALA A 133 9.01 15.61 -9.00
N PHE A 134 9.77 14.70 -8.39
CA PHE A 134 10.96 15.03 -7.61
C PHE A 134 12.14 14.12 -7.93
N GLY A 135 13.35 14.67 -7.80
CA GLY A 135 14.61 13.95 -7.89
C GLY A 135 15.15 13.57 -6.51
N ARG A 136 16.28 12.87 -6.50
CA ARG A 136 17.01 12.54 -5.27
C ARG A 136 17.49 13.80 -4.53
N GLY A 137 17.53 13.74 -3.21
CA GLY A 137 17.90 14.81 -2.29
C GLY A 137 16.78 15.80 -1.97
N GLN A 138 15.58 15.65 -2.54
CA GLN A 138 14.46 16.58 -2.34
C GLN A 138 13.47 16.14 -1.24
N MET A 139 13.47 14.84 -0.90
CA MET A 139 12.58 14.25 0.10
C MET A 139 13.37 13.67 1.28
N GLN A 140 12.69 13.36 2.39
CA GLN A 140 13.33 12.64 3.50
C GLN A 140 13.80 11.26 3.04
N LYS A 141 15.00 10.84 3.45
CA LYS A 141 15.67 9.64 2.92
C LYS A 141 14.78 8.38 2.88
N PRO A 142 14.00 8.02 3.92
CA PRO A 142 13.14 6.84 3.86
C PRO A 142 12.01 6.97 2.83
N PHE A 143 11.47 8.18 2.66
CA PHE A 143 10.45 8.46 1.65
C PHE A 143 11.02 8.36 0.24
N GLU A 144 12.20 8.95 0.02
CA GLU A 144 12.89 8.88 -1.26
C GLU A 144 13.21 7.43 -1.64
N ASP A 145 13.84 6.68 -0.74
CA ASP A 145 14.25 5.30 -1.01
C ASP A 145 13.06 4.43 -1.39
N ALA A 146 11.93 4.57 -0.66
CA ALA A 146 10.70 3.89 -1.02
C ALA A 146 10.14 4.36 -2.38
N SER A 147 10.09 5.66 -2.64
CA SER A 147 9.54 6.22 -3.89
C SER A 147 10.28 5.74 -5.13
N PHE A 148 11.62 5.71 -5.08
CA PHE A 148 12.45 5.27 -6.20
C PHE A 148 12.47 3.73 -6.36
N ALA A 149 12.27 2.99 -5.27
CA ALA A 149 12.15 1.53 -5.30
C ALA A 149 10.78 1.02 -5.81
N LEU A 150 9.74 1.86 -5.76
CA LEU A 150 8.43 1.55 -6.33
C LEU A 150 8.47 1.61 -7.86
N ARG A 151 7.73 0.72 -8.53
CA ARG A 151 7.42 0.87 -9.97
C ARG A 151 6.26 1.84 -10.17
N ALA A 152 6.11 2.39 -11.38
CA ALA A 152 4.93 3.20 -11.71
C ALA A 152 3.65 2.37 -11.50
N GLY A 153 2.67 2.96 -10.82
CA GLY A 153 1.43 2.33 -10.36
C GLY A 153 1.56 1.52 -9.05
N GLU A 154 2.76 1.38 -8.48
CA GLU A 154 2.97 0.57 -7.27
C GLU A 154 2.75 1.40 -6.00
N MET A 155 2.11 0.78 -5.01
CA MET A 155 1.86 1.34 -3.68
C MET A 155 2.75 0.66 -2.63
N SER A 156 3.38 1.48 -1.78
CA SER A 156 4.16 1.04 -0.63
C SER A 156 3.30 0.54 0.54
N GLY A 157 3.95 -0.10 1.50
CA GLY A 157 3.42 -0.26 2.85
C GLY A 157 3.67 0.98 3.72
N PRO A 158 3.65 0.85 5.05
CA PRO A 158 3.94 1.95 5.97
C PRO A 158 5.40 2.41 5.84
N VAL A 159 5.63 3.66 5.45
CA VAL A 159 6.96 4.28 5.39
C VAL A 159 7.10 5.30 6.52
N PHE A 160 8.10 5.11 7.39
CA PHE A 160 8.31 5.96 8.55
C PHE A 160 9.30 7.08 8.25
N THR A 161 8.94 8.31 8.59
CA THR A 161 9.82 9.47 8.49
C THR A 161 9.64 10.38 9.69
N GLU A 162 10.47 11.42 9.84
CA GLU A 162 10.30 12.41 10.92
C GLU A 162 8.95 13.15 10.83
N SER A 163 8.34 13.18 9.64
CA SER A 163 7.02 13.79 9.46
C SER A 163 5.87 12.95 9.99
N GLY A 164 6.04 11.64 10.17
CA GLY A 164 4.96 10.69 10.48
C GLY A 164 5.08 9.41 9.65
N ILE A 165 3.94 8.74 9.43
CA ILE A 165 3.87 7.49 8.67
C ILE A 165 3.16 7.77 7.33
N HIS A 166 3.73 7.28 6.24
CA HIS A 166 3.25 7.53 4.89
C HIS A 166 2.82 6.24 4.21
N ILE A 167 1.81 6.34 3.35
CA ILE A 167 1.60 5.43 2.22
C ILE A 167 1.99 6.22 0.98
N ILE A 168 2.82 5.64 0.13
CA ILE A 168 3.34 6.24 -1.11
C ILE A 168 2.82 5.44 -2.29
N LEU A 169 2.23 6.13 -3.26
CA LEU A 169 1.84 5.60 -4.58
C LEU A 169 2.70 6.30 -5.63
N ARG A 170 3.51 5.54 -6.38
CA ARG A 170 4.25 6.11 -7.50
C ARG A 170 3.36 6.17 -8.73
N THR A 171 3.14 7.37 -9.27
CA THR A 171 2.29 7.59 -10.45
C THR A 171 3.10 7.58 -11.74
N GLU A 172 4.36 8.03 -11.71
CA GLU A 172 5.30 8.08 -12.84
C GLU A 172 6.73 7.68 -12.42
#